data_AF-A0A800LUT8-F1
#
_entry.id   AF-A0A800LUT8-F1
#
_cell.length_a   1.000
_cell.length_b   1.000
_cell.length_c   1.000
_cell.angle_alpha   90.00
_cell.angle_beta   90.00
_cell.angle_gamma   90.00
#
_symmetry.space_group_name_H-M   'P 1'
#
loop_
_entity.id
_entity.type
_entity.pdbx_description
1 polymer ?
#
loop_
_entity_poly.entity_id
_entity_poly.type
_entity_poly.pdbx_seq_one_letter_code
_entity_poly.pdbx_strand_id
1 'polypeptide(L)'
;MGLICTRILSSTFAEIISFFPADTTDEMGGTFLLPGSHFRNVRTGEIRGYQHVAGKIWATCPAGTIYAWNTRVWHGARSNHTDKDRYMFKLRLNPAQPQIRHFDTSDMDDPEIGRILSTNHRWEGNEHRYEIMKRVELWRYVSDQPDFDIGERFQRRREYQPQNQTITATS
;
A
#
# COMPACT_ATOMS: atom_id res chain seq x y z
N MET A 1 30.76 -4.69 -14.67
CA MET A 1 30.09 -3.59 -13.91
C MET A 1 28.74 -3.35 -14.56
N GLY A 2 27.78 -4.24 -14.30
CA GLY A 2 26.50 -4.31 -15.01
C GLY A 2 25.41 -3.56 -14.28
N LEU A 3 24.62 -2.78 -15.02
CA LEU A 3 23.45 -2.06 -14.54
C LEU A 3 22.43 -3.03 -13.90
N ILE A 4 22.40 -3.10 -12.57
CA ILE A 4 21.34 -3.75 -11.79
C ILE A 4 20.16 -2.77 -11.53
N CYS A 5 20.26 -1.53 -12.02
CA CYS A 5 19.35 -0.44 -11.62
C CYS A 5 17.96 -0.45 -12.29
N THR A 6 17.71 -1.24 -13.34
CA THR A 6 16.50 -1.06 -14.18
C THR A 6 15.34 -2.04 -13.94
N ARG A 7 15.39 -2.87 -12.89
CA ARG A 7 14.23 -3.71 -12.46
C ARG A 7 13.55 -3.23 -11.17
N ILE A 8 13.80 -2.00 -10.73
CA ILE A 8 13.03 -1.34 -9.65
C ILE A 8 11.95 -0.45 -10.29
N LEU A 9 11.07 -1.00 -11.13
CA LEU A 9 9.91 -0.28 -11.65
C LEU A 9 8.71 -1.21 -11.74
N SER A 10 8.07 -1.50 -10.60
CA SER A 10 6.62 -1.77 -10.55
C SER A 10 6.00 -1.65 -9.14
N SER A 11 6.74 -1.87 -8.05
CA SER A 11 6.18 -1.81 -6.68
C SER A 11 7.14 -1.09 -5.72
N THR A 12 6.90 0.21 -5.48
CA THR A 12 7.78 1.01 -4.62
C THR A 12 7.57 0.59 -3.15
N PHE A 13 8.40 -0.32 -2.65
CA PHE A 13 8.47 -0.73 -1.24
C PHE A 13 9.21 0.31 -0.39
N ALA A 14 8.95 1.59 -0.64
CA ALA A 14 9.53 2.69 0.10
C ALA A 14 8.54 3.12 1.19
N GLU A 15 9.02 3.11 2.43
CA GLU A 15 8.23 3.33 3.63
C GLU A 15 8.64 4.64 4.31
N ILE A 16 7.70 5.24 5.04
CA ILE A 16 7.95 6.38 5.92
C ILE A 16 7.62 5.93 7.35
N ILE A 17 8.53 6.23 8.26
CA ILE A 17 8.29 6.19 9.70
C ILE A 17 8.06 7.62 10.17
N SER A 18 6.89 7.88 10.74
CA SER A 18 6.55 9.14 11.41
C SER A 18 6.58 8.93 12.91
N PHE A 19 7.43 9.66 13.61
CA PHE A 19 7.53 9.66 15.08
C PHE A 19 6.97 10.96 15.66
N PHE A 20 6.09 10.83 16.66
CA PHE A 20 5.45 11.93 17.37
C PHE A 20 6.03 12.04 18.79
N PRO A 21 6.95 12.99 19.04
CA PRO A 21 7.63 13.11 20.34
C PRO A 21 6.76 13.74 21.43
N ALA A 22 5.61 14.33 21.06
CA ALA A 22 4.67 14.99 21.95
C ALA A 22 3.24 14.60 21.55
N ASP A 23 2.30 14.78 22.48
CA ASP A 23 0.88 14.54 22.23
C ASP A 23 0.42 15.35 21.03
N THR A 24 -0.28 14.69 20.11
CA THR A 24 -0.97 15.32 18.98
C THR A 24 -2.46 15.14 19.19
N THR A 25 -3.12 16.18 19.70
CA THR A 25 -4.58 16.17 19.90
C THR A 25 -5.31 16.41 18.58
N ASP A 26 -6.65 16.26 18.57
CA ASP A 26 -7.43 16.53 17.35
C ASP A 26 -7.35 18.00 16.94
N GLU A 27 -7.34 18.92 17.92
CA GLU A 27 -7.22 20.36 17.70
C GLU A 27 -5.87 20.75 17.09
N MET A 28 -4.81 19.96 17.36
CA MET A 28 -3.49 20.17 16.75
C MET A 28 -3.44 19.76 15.27
N GLY A 29 -4.46 19.08 14.76
CA GLY A 29 -4.62 18.81 13.33
C GLY A 29 -3.66 17.76 12.77
N GLY A 30 -3.46 16.64 13.48
CA GLY A 30 -2.58 15.55 13.05
C GLY A 30 -2.74 15.15 11.59
N THR A 31 -1.65 14.67 10.96
CA THR A 31 -1.68 14.20 9.57
C THR A 31 -2.73 13.12 9.40
N PHE A 32 -3.56 13.21 8.35
CA PHE A 32 -4.43 12.09 7.99
C PHE A 32 -3.71 11.11 7.09
N LEU A 33 -4.07 9.85 7.21
CA LEU A 33 -3.66 8.75 6.35
C LEU A 33 -4.92 8.11 5.76
N LEU A 34 -4.88 7.72 4.49
CA LEU A 34 -5.98 6.99 3.85
C LEU A 34 -5.55 5.55 3.54
N PRO A 35 -5.95 4.55 4.36
CA PRO A 35 -5.57 3.16 4.15
C PRO A 35 -5.90 2.63 2.75
N GLY A 36 -5.01 1.81 2.18
CA GLY A 36 -5.15 1.22 0.84
C GLY A 36 -4.87 2.14 -0.35
N SER A 37 -4.82 3.46 -0.15
CA SER A 37 -4.69 4.43 -1.26
C SER A 37 -3.37 4.38 -2.02
N HIS A 38 -2.33 3.73 -1.48
CA HIS A 38 -1.02 3.58 -2.12
C HIS A 38 -1.05 2.79 -3.44
N PHE A 39 -2.11 2.01 -3.68
CA PHE A 39 -2.35 1.31 -4.93
C PHE A 39 -3.10 2.15 -5.98
N ARG A 40 -3.74 3.24 -5.57
CA ARG A 40 -4.52 4.10 -6.46
C ARG A 40 -3.60 5.14 -7.13
N ASN A 41 -3.39 4.98 -8.43
CA ASN A 41 -2.72 5.98 -9.25
C ASN A 41 -3.73 7.03 -9.73
N VAL A 42 -3.47 8.30 -9.42
CA VAL A 42 -4.26 9.44 -9.89
C VAL A 42 -3.28 10.49 -10.40
N ARG A 43 -3.66 11.21 -11.46
CA ARG A 43 -2.83 12.31 -11.97
C ARG A 43 -2.86 13.48 -10.98
N THR A 44 -1.75 14.18 -10.83
CA THR A 44 -1.62 15.27 -9.84
C THR A 44 -2.68 16.37 -9.99
N GLY A 45 -3.20 16.62 -11.20
CA GLY A 45 -4.31 17.57 -11.40
C GLY A 45 -5.67 17.04 -10.91
N GLU A 46 -5.89 15.74 -11.03
CA GLU A 46 -7.17 15.07 -10.73
C GLU A 46 -7.32 14.77 -9.24
N ILE A 47 -6.21 14.64 -8.48
CA ILE A 47 -6.25 14.38 -7.04
C ILE A 47 -7.03 15.48 -6.28
N ARG A 48 -7.08 16.70 -6.83
CA ARG A 48 -7.84 17.81 -6.27
C ARG A 48 -9.33 17.51 -6.14
N GLY A 49 -9.88 16.66 -7.01
CA GLY A 49 -11.27 16.22 -6.93
C GLY A 49 -11.55 15.27 -5.75
N TYR A 50 -10.51 14.64 -5.18
CA TYR A 50 -10.64 13.75 -4.03
C TYR A 50 -10.67 14.56 -2.73
N GLN A 51 -11.83 15.15 -2.44
CA GLN A 51 -12.12 15.83 -1.18
C GLN A 51 -13.04 14.98 -0.30
N HIS A 52 -13.08 15.26 1.00
CA HIS A 52 -14.01 14.62 1.96
C HIS A 52 -14.08 13.08 1.90
N VAL A 53 -12.95 12.45 1.56
CA VAL A 53 -12.85 10.99 1.42
C VAL A 53 -13.12 10.28 2.76
N ALA A 54 -13.94 9.23 2.74
CA ALA A 54 -14.26 8.42 3.90
C ALA A 54 -13.08 7.52 4.34
N GLY A 55 -13.05 7.11 5.60
CA GLY A 55 -12.06 6.14 6.09
C GLY A 55 -10.66 6.71 6.35
N LYS A 56 -10.53 8.05 6.47
CA LYS A 56 -9.30 8.69 6.95
C LYS A 56 -9.02 8.27 8.39
N ILE A 57 -7.77 7.94 8.67
CA ILE A 57 -7.24 7.79 10.01
C ILE A 57 -6.47 9.07 10.33
N TRP A 58 -6.80 9.70 11.45
CA TRP A 58 -6.10 10.89 11.93
C TRP A 58 -4.96 10.47 12.84
N ALA A 59 -3.76 11.03 12.64
CA ALA A 59 -2.63 10.86 13.54
C ALA A 59 -2.80 11.68 14.83
N THR A 60 -3.96 11.55 15.46
CA THR A 60 -4.27 12.04 16.80
C THR A 60 -3.81 10.95 17.77
N CYS A 61 -2.73 11.22 18.49
CA CYS A 61 -2.01 10.18 19.23
C CYS A 61 -1.20 10.75 20.39
N PRO A 62 -0.91 9.94 21.41
CA PRO A 62 -0.03 10.34 22.50
C PRO A 62 1.43 10.43 22.05
N ALA A 63 2.23 11.16 22.83
CA ALA A 63 3.68 11.21 22.71
C ALA A 63 4.30 9.80 22.70
N GLY A 64 5.33 9.60 21.89
CA GLY A 64 5.98 8.31 21.71
C GLY A 64 5.41 7.48 20.55
N THR A 65 4.30 7.90 19.93
CA THR A 65 3.65 7.12 18.87
C THR A 65 4.48 7.11 17.58
N ILE A 66 4.57 5.92 16.97
CA ILE A 66 5.20 5.70 15.67
C ILE A 66 4.16 5.19 14.67
N TYR A 67 4.12 5.81 13.48
CA TYR A 67 3.39 5.29 12.32
C TYR A 67 4.38 4.81 11.27
N ALA A 68 4.22 3.58 10.80
CA ALA A 68 4.89 3.06 9.61
C ALA A 68 3.87 2.99 8.47
N TRP A 69 4.20 3.59 7.32
CA TRP A 69 3.27 3.69 6.21
C TRP A 69 3.98 3.89 4.86
N ASN A 70 3.38 3.35 3.80
CA ASN A 70 3.97 3.40 2.47
C ASN A 70 3.97 4.83 1.93
N THR A 71 5.08 5.23 1.29
CA THR A 71 5.28 6.59 0.74
C THR A 71 4.18 7.06 -0.22
N ARG A 72 3.43 6.13 -0.83
CA ARG A 72 2.36 6.43 -1.80
C ARG A 72 0.98 6.57 -1.17
N VAL A 73 0.82 6.30 0.13
CA VAL A 73 -0.45 6.52 0.83
C VAL A 73 -0.82 7.99 0.73
N TRP A 74 -2.07 8.26 0.39
CA TRP A 74 -2.61 9.61 0.38
C TRP A 74 -2.70 10.12 1.81
N HIS A 75 -2.12 11.29 2.01
CA HIS A 75 -1.97 11.89 3.31
C HIS A 75 -1.99 13.42 3.18
N GLY A 76 -2.24 14.10 4.28
CA GLY A 76 -2.23 15.55 4.31
C GLY A 76 -2.25 16.08 5.73
N ALA A 77 -1.71 17.29 5.91
CA ALA A 77 -1.79 17.99 7.17
C ALA A 77 -3.18 18.62 7.35
N ARG A 78 -3.62 18.74 8.61
CA ARG A 78 -4.77 19.56 9.00
C ARG A 78 -4.26 20.78 9.77
N SER A 79 -5.06 21.84 9.75
CA SER A 79 -4.80 23.09 10.48
C SER A 79 -4.63 22.80 11.97
N ASN A 80 -3.63 23.43 12.58
CA ASN A 80 -3.44 23.44 14.03
C ASN A 80 -4.20 24.63 14.61
N HIS A 81 -5.13 24.37 15.52
CA HIS A 81 -5.97 25.36 16.19
C HIS A 81 -5.53 25.65 17.64
N THR A 82 -4.32 25.22 18.00
CA THR A 82 -3.71 25.48 19.31
C THR A 82 -2.63 26.55 19.21
N ASP A 83 -2.12 27.00 20.35
CA ASP A 83 -1.01 27.93 20.49
C ASP A 83 0.37 27.23 20.55
N LYS A 84 0.40 25.90 20.36
CA LYS A 84 1.62 25.08 20.44
C LYS A 84 2.04 24.54 19.08
N ASP A 85 3.33 24.43 18.87
CA ASP A 85 3.88 23.74 17.71
C ASP A 85 3.60 22.24 17.76
N ARG A 86 3.31 21.65 16.59
CA ARG A 86 3.16 20.21 16.42
C ARG A 86 4.41 19.63 15.76
N TYR A 87 5.15 18.82 16.50
CA TYR A 87 6.36 18.17 16.00
C TYR A 87 6.06 16.76 15.45
N MET A 88 6.67 16.44 14.31
CA MET A 88 6.68 15.09 13.74
C MET A 88 8.02 14.89 13.03
N PHE A 89 8.77 13.87 13.44
CA PHE A 89 9.99 13.47 12.75
C PHE A 89 9.67 12.39 11.72
N LYS A 90 10.23 12.54 10.52
CA LYS A 90 10.02 11.57 9.44
C LYS A 90 11.35 10.94 9.04
N LEU A 91 11.39 9.62 9.04
CA LEU A 91 12.45 8.84 8.44
C LEU A 91 11.90 8.13 7.21
N ARG A 92 12.53 8.33 6.06
CA ARG A 92 12.17 7.63 4.83
C ARG A 92 13.13 6.48 4.59
N LEU A 93 12.59 5.29 4.46
CA LEU A 93 13.32 4.07 4.17
C LEU A 93 13.15 3.71 2.71
N ASN A 94 14.26 3.49 2.01
CA ASN A 94 14.26 2.96 0.66
C ASN A 94 14.94 1.59 0.68
N PRO A 95 14.38 0.59 0.00
CA PRO A 95 14.95 -0.75 -0.01
C PRO A 95 16.28 -0.75 -0.78
N ALA A 96 17.32 -1.37 -0.19
CA ALA A 96 18.62 -1.54 -0.85
C ALA A 96 18.68 -2.78 -1.75
N GLN A 97 17.72 -3.69 -1.61
CA GLN A 97 17.62 -4.96 -2.33
C GLN A 97 16.15 -5.34 -2.56
N PRO A 98 15.84 -6.29 -3.46
CA PRO A 98 14.48 -6.82 -3.61
C PRO A 98 13.89 -7.28 -2.27
N GLN A 99 12.65 -6.90 -1.98
CA GLN A 99 12.00 -7.15 -0.69
C GLN A 99 11.19 -8.46 -0.75
N ILE A 100 11.89 -9.58 -0.79
CA ILE A 100 11.30 -10.92 -0.97
C ILE A 100 11.62 -11.76 0.28
N ARG A 101 10.59 -12.26 0.96
CA ARG A 101 10.66 -13.11 2.17
C ARG A 101 11.61 -12.58 3.26
N HIS A 102 11.59 -11.26 3.48
CA HIS A 102 12.33 -10.59 4.56
C HIS A 102 11.53 -10.49 5.87
N PHE A 103 10.41 -11.21 5.97
CA PHE A 103 9.55 -11.31 7.15
C PHE A 103 9.43 -12.78 7.58
N ASP A 104 8.83 -13.03 8.75
CA ASP A 104 8.53 -14.40 9.18
C ASP A 104 7.62 -15.08 8.16
N THR A 105 7.99 -16.29 7.74
CA THR A 105 7.31 -17.02 6.67
C THR A 105 6.56 -18.26 7.18
N SER A 106 6.55 -18.47 8.50
CA SER A 106 5.99 -19.67 9.11
C SER A 106 4.47 -19.82 8.96
N ASP A 107 3.75 -18.72 8.72
CA ASP A 107 2.29 -18.64 8.63
C ASP A 107 1.78 -18.22 7.23
N MET A 108 2.63 -18.33 6.19
CA MET A 108 2.32 -17.85 4.83
C MET A 108 1.11 -18.51 4.15
N ASP A 109 0.67 -19.66 4.63
CA ASP A 109 -0.49 -20.40 4.11
C ASP A 109 -1.75 -20.18 4.98
N ASP A 110 -1.71 -19.25 5.94
CA ASP A 110 -2.86 -18.95 6.79
C ASP A 110 -4.06 -18.43 5.94
N PRO A 111 -5.25 -19.06 6.04
CA PRO A 111 -6.44 -18.62 5.30
C PRO A 111 -6.82 -17.16 5.56
N GLU A 112 -6.41 -16.59 6.70
CA GLU A 112 -6.65 -15.20 7.07
C GLU A 112 -5.98 -14.20 6.12
N ILE A 113 -4.87 -14.58 5.47
CA ILE A 113 -4.18 -13.73 4.49
C ILE A 113 -5.14 -13.32 3.38
N GLY A 114 -5.94 -14.26 2.87
CA GLY A 114 -6.93 -13.97 1.85
C GLY A 114 -7.98 -12.95 2.31
N ARG A 115 -8.41 -13.04 3.58
CA ARG A 115 -9.37 -12.11 4.19
C ARG A 115 -8.77 -10.71 4.35
N ILE A 116 -7.53 -10.61 4.84
CA ILE A 116 -6.80 -9.34 5.01
C ILE A 116 -6.62 -8.65 3.65
N LEU A 117 -6.11 -9.36 2.65
CA LEU A 117 -5.89 -8.80 1.31
C LEU A 117 -7.20 -8.35 0.65
N SER A 118 -8.32 -9.00 0.95
CA SER A 118 -9.66 -8.66 0.47
C SER A 118 -10.34 -7.49 1.21
N THR A 119 -9.66 -6.84 2.16
CA THR A 119 -10.24 -5.74 2.95
C THR A 119 -10.76 -4.60 2.04
N ASN A 120 -12.06 -4.33 2.05
CA ASN A 120 -12.61 -3.16 1.35
C ASN A 120 -12.48 -1.93 2.24
N HIS A 121 -11.67 -0.96 1.80
CA HIS A 121 -11.64 0.33 2.46
C HIS A 121 -12.80 1.17 1.93
N ARG A 122 -13.62 1.72 2.84
CA ARG A 122 -14.88 2.43 2.56
C ARG A 122 -14.83 3.45 1.40
N TRP A 123 -13.68 4.02 1.09
CA TRP A 123 -13.49 4.98 0.00
C TRP A 123 -13.25 4.36 -1.39
N GLU A 124 -12.92 3.07 -1.47
CA GLU A 124 -12.60 2.38 -2.72
C GLU A 124 -13.84 2.19 -3.61
N GLY A 125 -15.02 2.14 -2.99
CA GLY A 125 -16.31 2.01 -3.68
C GLY A 125 -16.42 0.72 -4.50
N ASN A 126 -17.15 0.78 -5.61
CA ASN A 126 -17.39 -0.37 -6.49
C ASN A 126 -16.16 -0.81 -7.30
N GLU A 127 -15.11 0.02 -7.32
CA GLU A 127 -13.88 -0.20 -8.08
C GLU A 127 -12.78 -0.89 -7.26
N HIS A 128 -13.03 -1.23 -5.99
CA HIS A 128 -12.08 -1.86 -5.06
C HIS A 128 -11.39 -3.13 -5.61
N ARG A 129 -11.95 -3.76 -6.65
CA ARG A 129 -11.36 -4.90 -7.36
C ARG A 129 -9.95 -4.60 -7.87
N TYR A 130 -9.69 -3.37 -8.33
CA TYR A 130 -8.36 -3.00 -8.83
C TYR A 130 -7.34 -2.91 -7.71
N GLU A 131 -7.73 -2.42 -6.53
CA GLU A 131 -6.89 -2.38 -5.34
C GLU A 131 -6.58 -3.79 -4.83
N ILE A 132 -7.58 -4.68 -4.82
CA ILE A 132 -7.38 -6.10 -4.49
C ILE A 132 -6.35 -6.71 -5.44
N MET A 133 -6.46 -6.50 -6.75
CA MET A 133 -5.51 -7.02 -7.73
C MET A 133 -4.08 -6.54 -7.44
N LYS A 134 -3.91 -5.26 -7.08
CA LYS A 134 -2.60 -4.71 -6.74
C LYS A 134 -2.04 -5.21 -5.40
N ARG A 135 -2.90 -5.49 -4.43
CA ARG A 135 -2.50 -6.16 -3.18
C ARG A 135 -2.04 -7.59 -3.44
N VAL A 136 -2.74 -8.34 -4.29
CA VAL A 136 -2.31 -9.69 -4.70
C VAL A 136 -0.99 -9.63 -5.45
N GLU A 137 -0.80 -8.68 -6.37
CA GLU A 137 0.47 -8.48 -7.08
C GLU A 137 1.62 -8.22 -6.10
N LEU A 138 1.39 -7.35 -5.11
CA LEU A 138 2.37 -7.08 -4.05
C LEU A 138 2.63 -8.33 -3.20
N TRP A 139 1.59 -9.06 -2.79
CA TRP A 139 1.72 -10.29 -2.02
C TRP A 139 2.56 -11.33 -2.76
N ARG A 140 2.18 -11.67 -4.00
CA ARG A 140 2.93 -12.59 -4.88
C ARG A 140 4.42 -12.25 -4.93
N TYR A 141 4.74 -10.96 -5.01
CA TYR A 141 6.12 -10.47 -5.01
C TYR A 141 6.83 -10.66 -3.67
N VAL A 142 6.28 -10.16 -2.56
CA VAL A 142 6.97 -10.21 -1.27
C VAL A 142 7.02 -11.62 -0.68
N SER A 143 6.02 -12.44 -0.97
CA SER A 143 5.89 -13.81 -0.48
C SER A 143 6.56 -14.85 -1.41
N ASP A 144 6.93 -14.44 -2.63
CA ASP A 144 7.44 -15.33 -3.67
C ASP A 144 6.48 -16.51 -3.94
N GLN A 145 5.18 -16.19 -4.02
CA GLN A 145 4.11 -17.11 -4.38
C GLN A 145 3.46 -16.66 -5.70
N PRO A 146 4.06 -16.95 -6.87
CA PRO A 146 3.62 -16.40 -8.15
C PRO A 146 2.19 -16.79 -8.53
N ASP A 147 1.69 -17.92 -8.02
CA ASP A 147 0.37 -18.45 -8.35
C ASP A 147 -0.73 -18.06 -7.33
N PHE A 148 -0.38 -17.37 -6.24
CA PHE A 148 -1.34 -16.98 -5.20
C PHE A 148 -2.45 -16.11 -5.78
N ASP A 149 -3.72 -16.36 -5.44
CA ASP A 149 -4.83 -15.54 -5.95
C ASP A 149 -6.02 -15.63 -4.99
N ILE A 150 -6.91 -14.64 -5.03
CA ILE A 150 -8.09 -14.54 -4.15
C ILE A 150 -9.34 -14.22 -4.96
N GLY A 151 -10.51 -14.60 -4.43
CA GLY A 151 -11.81 -14.35 -5.06
C GLY A 151 -11.93 -14.97 -6.45
N GLU A 152 -12.34 -14.17 -7.43
CA GLU A 152 -12.57 -14.59 -8.83
C GLU A 152 -11.27 -14.83 -9.65
N ARG A 153 -10.13 -15.07 -8.98
CA ARG A 153 -8.84 -15.35 -9.61
C ARG A 153 -8.42 -14.25 -10.60
N PHE A 154 -8.42 -13.00 -10.11
CA PHE A 154 -8.29 -11.82 -10.96
C PHE A 154 -6.96 -11.76 -11.72
N GLN A 155 -5.85 -12.20 -11.10
CA GLN A 155 -4.56 -12.19 -11.77
C GLN A 155 -4.48 -13.29 -12.83
N ARG A 156 -4.95 -14.50 -12.51
CA ARG A 156 -5.01 -15.59 -13.50
C ARG A 156 -5.87 -15.25 -14.71
N ARG A 157 -6.99 -14.51 -14.54
CA ARG A 157 -7.79 -14.04 -15.67
C ARG A 157 -7.06 -13.03 -16.57
N ARG A 158 -6.20 -12.18 -16.00
CA ARG A 158 -5.36 -11.27 -16.80
C ARG A 158 -4.21 -11.99 -17.50
N GLU A 159 -3.67 -13.02 -16.86
CA GLU A 159 -2.55 -13.83 -17.37
C GLU A 159 -3.02 -14.87 -18.40
N TYR A 160 -4.32 -15.21 -18.41
CA TYR A 160 -4.90 -16.13 -19.39
C TYR A 160 -4.80 -15.57 -20.81
N GLN A 161 -3.85 -16.10 -21.57
CA GLN A 161 -3.61 -15.77 -22.97
C GLN A 161 -3.70 -17.04 -23.83
N PRO A 162 -4.92 -17.53 -24.13
CA PRO A 162 -5.11 -18.76 -24.92
C PRO A 162 -4.47 -18.67 -26.31
N GLN A 163 -4.39 -17.46 -26.88
CA GLN A 163 -3.70 -17.18 -28.13
C GLN A 163 -2.19 -17.50 -28.12
N ASN A 164 -1.56 -17.54 -26.94
CA ASN A 164 -0.15 -17.86 -26.76
C ASN A 164 0.07 -19.33 -26.36
N GLN A 165 -0.99 -20.11 -26.20
CA GLN A 165 -0.90 -21.55 -26.04
C GLN A 165 -0.66 -22.15 -27.43
N THR A 166 0.61 -22.26 -27.81
CA THR A 166 1.01 -22.89 -29.06
C THR A 166 0.38 -24.28 -29.14
N ILE A 167 -0.27 -24.54 -30.27
CA ILE A 167 -0.76 -25.82 -30.73
C ILE A 167 0.39 -26.82 -30.64
N THR A 168 0.52 -27.48 -29.49
CA THR A 168 1.31 -28.69 -29.34
C THR A 168 0.33 -29.86 -29.40
N ALA A 169 -0.48 -29.87 -30.46
CA ALA A 169 -1.29 -31.02 -30.81
C ALA A 169 -0.47 -31.83 -31.81
N THR A 170 0.25 -32.80 -31.25
CA THR A 170 0.53 -34.15 -31.78
C THR A 170 0.96 -34.30 -33.25
N SER A 171 2.18 -34.81 -33.40
CA SER A 171 2.63 -35.69 -34.49
C SER A 171 1.65 -36.82 -34.81
#